data_AF-A0AAU4YSW8-F1
#
_entry.id   AF-A0AAU4YSW8-F1
#
_cell.length_a   1.000
_cell.length_b   1.000
_cell.length_c   1.000
_cell.angle_alpha   90.00
_cell.angle_beta   90.00
_cell.angle_gamma   90.00
#
_symmetry.space_group_name_H-M   'P 1'
#
loop_
_entity.id
_entity.type
_entity.pdbx_description
1 polymer ?
#
loop_
_entity_poly.entity_id
_entity_poly.type
_entity_poly.pdbx_seq_one_letter_code
_entity_poly.pdbx_strand_id
1 'polypeptide(L)'
;MIKRVGFFREFAPQDADPAAPSVHDAVRPYGLHDESGLLSYLASGTEIFSAMGAERDAITGDEWIPGAGSLVTDGTWMWPVELRHYVERYHAELPEEFMAAVRAARYSAAPVTRRRTEEIILEVFGRSSFAAQAFERQGADGFFTWYLSDLTSETCGRMLDSLAIAGLKARHPLTGDITLSAATGGSGGARPVRDTRPPPEVLADPAAGEVTLYLWFASDIFTTVGVRRPEGTTAAVVHSLAGLQEPEREQVVAALVRALDQLRTHCMGFVLDRADQP
;
A
#
# COMPACT_ATOMS: atom_id res chain seq x y z
N MET A 1 -18.93 -7.30 -3.20
CA MET A 1 -17.76 -7.88 -3.87
C MET A 1 -17.34 -6.91 -4.97
N ILE A 2 -16.09 -6.45 -4.94
CA ILE A 2 -15.50 -5.56 -5.93
C ILE A 2 -15.24 -6.34 -7.22
N LYS A 3 -15.57 -5.73 -8.36
CA LYS A 3 -15.29 -6.31 -9.68
C LYS A 3 -13.92 -5.86 -10.16
N ARG A 4 -13.25 -6.71 -10.93
CA ARG A 4 -11.89 -6.48 -11.43
C ARG A 4 -11.92 -6.30 -12.94
N VAL A 5 -11.19 -5.33 -13.46
CA VAL A 5 -11.02 -5.10 -14.90
C VAL A 5 -9.58 -4.72 -15.22
N GLY A 6 -9.07 -5.17 -16.38
CA GLY A 6 -7.73 -4.82 -16.84
C GLY A 6 -6.57 -5.47 -16.07
N PHE A 7 -6.83 -6.54 -15.31
CA PHE A 7 -5.79 -7.36 -14.70
C PHE A 7 -5.33 -8.40 -15.72
N PHE A 8 -4.34 -8.03 -16.51
CA PHE A 8 -3.73 -8.94 -17.47
C PHE A 8 -2.62 -9.75 -16.80
N ARG A 9 -2.39 -10.98 -17.25
CA ARG A 9 -1.35 -11.87 -16.70
C ARG A 9 0.07 -11.32 -16.85
N GLU A 10 0.28 -10.41 -17.79
CA GLU A 10 1.58 -9.77 -18.03
C GLU A 10 1.86 -8.62 -17.03
N PHE A 11 0.89 -8.20 -16.23
CA PHE A 11 1.08 -7.13 -15.23
C PHE A 11 1.71 -7.69 -13.96
N ALA A 12 2.54 -6.86 -13.31
CA ALA A 12 3.11 -7.20 -12.02
C ALA A 12 2.04 -7.20 -10.91
N PRO A 13 2.17 -8.05 -9.86
CA PRO A 13 3.25 -9.00 -9.63
C PRO A 13 3.17 -10.23 -10.56
N GLN A 14 4.34 -10.80 -10.91
CA GLN A 14 4.51 -11.95 -11.82
C GLN A 14 3.84 -13.27 -11.34
N ASP A 15 3.17 -13.25 -10.18
CA ASP A 15 2.33 -14.33 -9.67
C ASP A 15 0.86 -14.21 -10.15
N ALA A 16 0.63 -13.48 -11.24
CA ALA A 16 -0.69 -13.30 -11.84
C ALA A 16 -1.31 -14.66 -12.19
N ASP A 17 -2.62 -14.79 -11.92
CA ASP A 17 -3.40 -15.99 -12.23
C ASP A 17 -3.15 -16.42 -13.69
N PRO A 18 -2.62 -17.62 -13.97
CA PRO A 18 -2.38 -18.09 -15.33
C PRO A 18 -3.65 -18.13 -16.20
N ALA A 19 -4.83 -18.13 -15.57
CA ALA A 19 -6.13 -18.05 -16.22
C ALA A 19 -6.59 -16.61 -16.52
N ALA A 20 -5.85 -15.59 -16.09
CA ALA A 20 -6.14 -14.19 -16.40
C ALA A 20 -5.98 -13.89 -17.91
N PRO A 21 -6.73 -12.92 -18.44
CA PRO A 21 -6.62 -12.54 -19.85
C PRO A 21 -5.22 -12.01 -20.18
N SER A 22 -4.82 -12.15 -21.44
CA SER A 22 -3.58 -11.59 -21.98
C SER A 22 -3.81 -10.18 -22.50
N VAL A 23 -2.89 -9.26 -22.22
CA VAL A 23 -2.96 -7.92 -22.80
C VAL A 23 -2.79 -7.96 -24.32
N HIS A 24 -2.01 -8.93 -24.84
CA HIS A 24 -1.78 -9.12 -26.27
C HIS A 24 -3.06 -9.50 -27.02
N ASP A 25 -3.94 -10.28 -26.39
CA ASP A 25 -5.22 -10.71 -26.98
C ASP A 25 -6.26 -9.58 -26.96
N ALA A 26 -6.09 -8.59 -26.08
CA ALA A 26 -6.98 -7.44 -25.95
C ALA A 26 -6.64 -6.30 -26.94
N VAL A 27 -5.48 -6.33 -27.60
CA VAL A 27 -5.05 -5.25 -28.50
C VAL A 27 -5.99 -5.12 -29.70
N ARG A 28 -6.37 -3.89 -30.04
CA ARG A 28 -7.18 -3.59 -31.22
C ARG A 28 -6.47 -2.62 -32.16
N PRO A 29 -6.73 -2.72 -33.47
CA PRO A 29 -6.14 -1.81 -34.45
C PRO A 29 -6.73 -0.40 -34.37
N TYR A 30 -7.94 -0.25 -33.79
CA TYR A 30 -8.63 1.03 -33.67
C TYR A 30 -9.44 1.08 -32.38
N GLY A 31 -9.45 2.27 -31.78
CA GLY A 31 -10.21 2.59 -30.58
C GLY A 31 -11.72 2.64 -30.77
N LEU A 32 -12.44 2.64 -29.64
CA LEU A 32 -13.88 2.89 -29.63
C LEU A 32 -14.17 4.38 -29.86
N HIS A 33 -15.37 4.70 -30.35
CA HIS A 33 -15.76 6.08 -30.62
C HIS A 33 -15.75 6.96 -29.36
N ASP A 34 -16.03 6.37 -28.20
CA ASP A 34 -16.09 6.99 -26.88
C ASP A 34 -14.83 6.78 -26.03
N GLU A 35 -13.71 6.40 -26.65
CA GLU A 35 -12.47 6.06 -25.94
C GLU A 35 -11.88 7.22 -25.12
N SER A 36 -12.01 8.46 -25.58
CA SER A 36 -11.59 9.64 -24.81
C SER A 36 -12.36 9.77 -23.49
N GLY A 37 -13.63 9.38 -23.48
CA GLY A 37 -14.45 9.28 -22.28
C GLY A 37 -13.95 8.16 -21.37
N LEU A 38 -13.65 6.98 -21.93
CA LEU A 38 -13.09 5.87 -21.16
C LEU A 38 -11.77 6.26 -20.47
N LEU A 39 -10.85 6.91 -21.17
CA LEU A 39 -9.59 7.39 -20.60
C LEU A 39 -9.81 8.39 -19.46
N SER A 40 -10.79 9.29 -19.61
CA SER A 40 -11.18 10.25 -18.56
C SER A 40 -11.72 9.53 -17.33
N TYR A 41 -12.57 8.53 -17.52
CA TYR A 41 -13.11 7.71 -16.44
C TYR A 41 -12.00 6.99 -15.66
N LEU A 42 -11.09 6.30 -16.38
CA LEU A 42 -9.97 5.58 -15.77
C LEU A 42 -9.06 6.50 -14.95
N ALA A 43 -8.85 7.74 -15.41
CA ALA A 43 -8.04 8.75 -14.72
C ALA A 43 -8.73 9.36 -13.48
N SER A 44 -10.05 9.28 -13.38
CA SER A 44 -10.84 9.87 -12.29
C SER A 44 -11.06 8.93 -11.09
N GLY A 45 -10.55 7.69 -11.15
CA GLY A 45 -10.69 6.72 -10.07
C GLY A 45 -10.01 7.14 -8.77
N THR A 46 -10.52 6.67 -7.64
CA THR A 46 -9.89 6.83 -6.32
C THR A 46 -8.78 5.80 -6.14
N GLU A 47 -7.54 6.25 -5.90
CA GLU A 47 -6.39 5.39 -5.64
C GLU A 47 -6.53 4.71 -4.27
N ILE A 48 -6.29 3.40 -4.22
CA ILE A 48 -6.41 2.55 -3.01
C ILE A 48 -5.12 1.79 -2.68
N PHE A 49 -4.17 1.75 -3.62
CA PHE A 49 -2.85 1.15 -3.46
C PHE A 49 -1.87 1.84 -4.41
N SER A 50 -0.67 2.15 -3.93
CA SER A 50 0.36 2.82 -4.72
C SER A 50 1.59 1.92 -4.86
N ALA A 51 1.93 1.56 -6.09
CA ALA A 51 3.13 0.81 -6.40
C ALA A 51 4.33 1.76 -6.56
N MET A 52 5.44 1.34 -5.98
CA MET A 52 6.69 2.09 -5.97
C MET A 52 7.53 1.69 -7.18
N GLY A 53 7.44 2.44 -8.28
CA GLY A 53 8.31 2.23 -9.43
C GLY A 53 7.64 2.46 -10.77
N ALA A 54 8.20 1.82 -11.78
CA ALA A 54 7.67 1.80 -13.12
C ALA A 54 7.92 0.41 -13.69
N GLU A 55 6.97 -0.11 -14.45
CA GLU A 55 7.13 -1.36 -15.20
C GLU A 55 7.32 -1.04 -16.67
N ARG A 56 8.01 -1.93 -17.39
CA ARG A 56 8.09 -1.80 -18.85
C ARG A 56 6.74 -2.18 -19.47
N ASP A 57 6.39 -1.49 -20.56
CA ASP A 57 5.27 -1.90 -21.40
C ASP A 57 5.39 -3.38 -21.77
N ALA A 58 4.38 -4.17 -21.44
CA ALA A 58 4.32 -5.60 -21.66
C ALA A 58 4.26 -5.98 -23.14
N ILE A 59 3.82 -5.06 -24.03
CA ILE A 59 3.70 -5.35 -25.46
C ILE A 59 5.00 -5.10 -26.19
N THR A 60 5.61 -3.91 -26.02
CA THR A 60 6.81 -3.54 -26.77
C THR A 60 8.08 -3.47 -25.92
N GLY A 61 7.94 -3.28 -24.61
CA GLY A 61 9.06 -3.09 -23.68
C GLY A 61 9.81 -1.77 -23.86
N ASP A 62 9.35 -0.87 -24.73
CA ASP A 62 10.07 0.34 -25.12
C ASP A 62 9.92 1.49 -24.11
N GLU A 63 8.80 1.52 -23.40
CA GLU A 63 8.39 2.57 -22.49
C GLU A 63 8.31 2.06 -21.04
N TRP A 64 8.68 2.92 -20.10
CA TRP A 64 8.46 2.69 -18.68
C TRP A 64 7.16 3.40 -18.26
N ILE A 65 6.24 2.66 -17.65
CA ILE A 65 4.94 3.14 -17.18
C ILE A 65 5.06 3.44 -15.69
N PRO A 66 5.13 4.72 -15.27
CA PRO A 66 5.26 5.08 -13.87
C PRO A 66 4.01 4.71 -13.08
N GLY A 67 4.20 4.20 -11.87
CA GLY A 67 3.10 3.79 -10.98
C GLY A 67 2.43 2.49 -11.39
N ALA A 68 2.93 1.77 -12.41
CA ALA A 68 2.40 0.45 -12.77
C ALA A 68 2.38 -0.48 -11.54
N GLY A 69 1.25 -1.18 -11.36
CA GLY A 69 0.92 -1.95 -10.16
C GLY A 69 0.07 -1.20 -9.14
N SER A 70 -0.09 0.13 -9.27
CA SER A 70 -1.01 0.90 -8.41
C SER A 70 -2.46 0.55 -8.75
N LEU A 71 -3.34 0.58 -7.75
CA LEU A 71 -4.74 0.21 -7.91
C LEU A 71 -5.66 1.39 -7.62
N VAL A 72 -6.67 1.53 -8.47
CA VAL A 72 -7.70 2.57 -8.40
C VAL A 72 -9.09 1.94 -8.48
N THR A 73 -10.09 2.65 -7.96
CA THR A 73 -11.49 2.17 -7.91
C THR A 73 -12.51 3.29 -8.01
N ASP A 74 -13.71 2.98 -8.49
CA ASP A 74 -14.92 3.81 -8.37
C ASP A 74 -15.89 3.32 -7.28
N GLY A 75 -15.47 2.35 -6.46
CA GLY A 75 -16.27 1.71 -5.43
C GLY A 75 -17.00 0.43 -5.86
N THR A 76 -17.11 0.20 -7.17
CA THR A 76 -17.75 -0.99 -7.78
C THR A 76 -16.75 -1.82 -8.59
N TRP A 77 -15.92 -1.14 -9.37
CA TRP A 77 -14.84 -1.69 -10.18
C TRP A 77 -13.49 -1.26 -9.62
N MET A 78 -12.52 -2.15 -9.74
CA MET A 78 -11.11 -1.90 -9.45
C MET A 78 -10.31 -2.20 -10.71
N TRP A 79 -9.31 -1.37 -10.98
CA TRP A 79 -8.39 -1.55 -12.10
C TRP A 79 -6.97 -1.09 -11.73
N PRO A 80 -5.95 -1.63 -12.40
CA PRO A 80 -4.58 -1.13 -12.29
C PRO A 80 -4.43 0.19 -13.07
N VAL A 81 -3.59 1.10 -12.58
CA VAL A 81 -3.42 2.44 -13.20
C VAL A 81 -2.83 2.35 -14.61
N GLU A 82 -1.98 1.35 -14.86
CA GLU A 82 -1.37 1.09 -16.15
C GLU A 82 -2.39 0.67 -17.21
N LEU A 83 -3.60 0.22 -16.84
CA LEU A 83 -4.68 -0.08 -17.80
C LEU A 83 -4.93 1.08 -18.76
N ARG A 84 -4.86 2.32 -18.27
CA ARG A 84 -5.04 3.52 -19.08
C ARG A 84 -4.02 3.58 -20.22
N HIS A 85 -2.76 3.26 -19.96
CA HIS A 85 -1.70 3.25 -20.98
C HIS A 85 -2.06 2.27 -22.11
N TYR A 86 -2.55 1.08 -21.77
CA TYR A 86 -2.90 0.08 -22.79
C TYR A 86 -4.18 0.40 -23.56
N VAL A 87 -5.15 1.07 -22.94
CA VAL A 87 -6.31 1.60 -23.68
C VAL A 87 -5.88 2.71 -24.64
N GLU A 88 -5.06 3.65 -24.18
CA GLU A 88 -4.64 4.82 -24.97
C GLU A 88 -3.74 4.45 -26.14
N ARG A 89 -2.80 3.53 -25.92
CA ARG A 89 -1.77 3.16 -26.91
C ARG A 89 -2.17 1.97 -27.78
N TYR A 90 -2.92 1.02 -27.23
CA TYR A 90 -3.21 -0.27 -27.87
C TYR A 90 -4.70 -0.57 -28.03
N HIS A 91 -5.57 0.39 -27.68
CA HIS A 91 -7.02 0.25 -27.78
C HIS A 91 -7.53 -1.03 -27.09
N ALA A 92 -6.90 -1.37 -25.96
CA ALA A 92 -7.14 -2.61 -25.24
C ALA A 92 -8.64 -2.81 -24.99
N GLU A 93 -9.18 -3.92 -25.47
CA GLU A 93 -10.59 -4.27 -25.34
C GLU A 93 -10.93 -4.57 -23.88
N LEU A 94 -12.01 -3.95 -23.39
CA LEU A 94 -12.52 -4.15 -22.05
C LEU A 94 -13.89 -4.85 -22.10
N PRO A 95 -14.26 -5.60 -21.05
CA PRO A 95 -15.55 -6.27 -20.98
C PRO A 95 -16.73 -5.32 -21.19
N GLU A 96 -17.73 -5.74 -21.98
CA GLU A 96 -18.91 -4.92 -22.31
C GLU A 96 -19.68 -4.45 -21.05
N GLU A 97 -19.72 -5.28 -20.01
CA GLU A 97 -20.33 -4.94 -18.73
C GLU A 97 -19.67 -3.71 -18.08
N PHE A 98 -18.34 -3.63 -18.13
CA PHE A 98 -17.59 -2.48 -17.62
C PHE A 98 -17.88 -1.24 -18.49
N MET A 99 -17.84 -1.39 -19.81
CA MET A 99 -18.14 -0.30 -20.74
C MET A 99 -19.56 0.27 -20.54
N ALA A 100 -20.55 -0.58 -20.27
CA ALA A 100 -21.90 -0.15 -19.92
C ALA A 100 -21.93 0.68 -18.63
N ALA A 101 -21.17 0.27 -17.61
CA ALA A 101 -21.05 1.00 -16.35
C ALA A 101 -20.37 2.38 -16.53
N VAL A 102 -19.28 2.45 -17.29
CA VAL A 102 -18.58 3.71 -17.63
C VAL A 102 -19.53 4.70 -18.32
N ARG A 103 -20.32 4.22 -19.29
CA ARG A 103 -21.31 5.03 -20.01
C ARG A 103 -22.42 5.53 -19.09
N ALA A 104 -22.92 4.67 -18.20
CA ALA A 104 -23.92 5.04 -17.20
C ALA A 104 -23.39 6.10 -16.21
N ALA A 105 -22.12 6.03 -15.86
CA ALA A 105 -21.41 7.01 -15.04
C ALA A 105 -21.01 8.29 -15.80
N ARG A 106 -21.40 8.41 -17.08
CA ARG A 106 -21.05 9.55 -17.95
C ARG A 106 -19.55 9.82 -18.00
N TYR A 107 -18.74 8.75 -18.03
CA TYR A 107 -17.29 8.82 -18.16
C TYR A 107 -16.56 9.53 -17.01
N SER A 108 -17.18 9.59 -15.82
CA SER A 108 -16.55 10.08 -14.59
C SER A 108 -16.78 9.08 -13.46
N ALA A 109 -15.71 8.61 -12.83
CA ALA A 109 -15.79 7.84 -11.60
C ALA A 109 -16.27 8.76 -10.47
N ALA A 110 -17.18 8.26 -9.63
CA ALA A 110 -17.61 9.00 -8.46
C ALA A 110 -16.54 8.89 -7.35
N PRO A 111 -16.31 9.96 -6.57
CA PRO A 111 -15.45 9.86 -5.39
C PRO A 111 -15.94 8.77 -4.44
N VAL A 112 -15.03 7.92 -4.00
CA VAL A 112 -15.36 6.79 -3.13
C VAL A 112 -15.20 7.21 -1.67
N THR A 113 -16.24 6.98 -0.87
CA THR A 113 -16.17 7.28 0.57
C THR A 113 -15.07 6.46 1.24
N ARG A 114 -14.35 7.05 2.21
CA ARG A 114 -13.33 6.37 3.02
C ARG A 114 -13.72 4.97 3.49
N ARG A 115 -14.90 4.84 4.13
CA ARG A 115 -15.45 3.56 4.62
C ARG A 115 -15.51 2.48 3.53
N ARG A 116 -15.86 2.87 2.30
CA ARG A 116 -15.96 1.96 1.16
C ARG A 116 -14.58 1.58 0.63
N THR A 117 -13.64 2.52 0.59
CA THR A 117 -12.23 2.23 0.26
C THR A 117 -11.64 1.20 1.22
N GLU A 118 -11.85 1.36 2.53
CA GLU A 118 -11.42 0.40 3.55
C GLU A 118 -12.00 -0.99 3.35
N GLU A 119 -13.30 -1.09 3.06
CA GLU A 119 -13.96 -2.37 2.74
C GLU A 119 -13.33 -3.05 1.51
N ILE A 120 -12.99 -2.28 0.48
CA ILE A 120 -12.41 -2.80 -0.76
C ILE A 120 -10.99 -3.30 -0.52
N ILE A 121 -10.16 -2.53 0.19
CA ILE A 121 -8.81 -2.95 0.59
C ILE A 121 -8.89 -4.28 1.37
N LEU A 122 -9.82 -4.35 2.32
CA LEU A 122 -10.07 -5.56 3.10
C LEU A 122 -10.50 -6.76 2.26
N GLU A 123 -11.32 -6.52 1.26
CA GLU A 123 -11.81 -7.55 0.34
C GLU A 123 -10.70 -8.05 -0.59
N VAL A 124 -9.89 -7.13 -1.13
CA VAL A 124 -8.86 -7.40 -2.15
C VAL A 124 -7.61 -8.04 -1.55
N PHE A 125 -7.18 -7.58 -0.36
CA PHE A 125 -5.99 -8.08 0.31
C PHE A 125 -6.30 -9.11 1.42
N GLY A 126 -7.59 -9.42 1.64
CA GLY A 126 -8.08 -10.52 2.47
C GLY A 126 -8.28 -10.20 3.96
N ARG A 127 -9.22 -10.95 4.58
CA ARG A 127 -9.51 -10.99 6.03
C ARG A 127 -8.45 -11.74 6.86
N SER A 128 -7.18 -11.64 6.52
CA SER A 128 -6.11 -12.20 7.35
C SER A 128 -5.79 -11.25 8.49
N SER A 129 -6.71 -11.00 9.44
CA SER A 129 -6.50 -10.16 10.65
C SER A 129 -5.88 -8.76 10.45
N PHE A 130 -5.77 -8.27 9.20
CA PHE A 130 -5.00 -7.08 8.79
C PHE A 130 -5.59 -5.75 9.24
N ALA A 131 -6.88 -5.76 9.58
CA ALA A 131 -7.69 -4.57 9.77
C ALA A 131 -8.50 -4.65 11.06
N ALA A 132 -8.96 -5.85 11.45
CA ALA A 132 -9.82 -6.01 12.61
C ALA A 132 -9.17 -5.53 13.92
N GLN A 133 -7.84 -5.52 14.03
CA GLN A 133 -7.12 -5.01 15.21
C GLN A 133 -6.51 -3.61 15.00
N ALA A 134 -6.17 -3.23 13.76
CA ALA A 134 -5.77 -1.86 13.42
C ALA A 134 -6.96 -0.87 13.57
N PHE A 135 -8.18 -1.33 13.29
CA PHE A 135 -9.42 -0.57 13.46
C PHE A 135 -10.03 -0.67 14.88
N GLU A 136 -9.49 -1.51 15.77
CA GLU A 136 -9.95 -1.60 17.18
C GLU A 136 -9.43 -0.46 18.07
N ARG A 137 -8.47 0.34 17.58
CA ARG A 137 -8.28 1.70 18.10
C ARG A 137 -9.15 2.66 17.30
N GLN A 138 -10.36 2.85 17.80
CA GLN A 138 -11.25 3.95 17.43
C GLN A 138 -10.47 5.27 17.36
N GLY A 139 -10.45 5.88 16.19
CA GLY A 139 -10.03 7.26 16.01
C GLY A 139 -9.45 7.48 14.61
N ALA A 140 -10.33 7.90 13.69
CA ALA A 140 -10.18 8.80 12.55
C ALA A 140 -8.80 9.23 11.98
N ASP A 141 -7.67 8.60 12.26
CA ASP A 141 -6.36 9.17 11.98
C ASP A 141 -5.52 8.23 11.10
N GLY A 142 -4.84 8.79 10.11
CA GLY A 142 -4.28 8.07 8.97
C GLY A 142 -3.22 7.01 9.30
N PHE A 143 -2.85 6.22 8.29
CA PHE A 143 -1.81 5.20 8.40
C PHE A 143 -0.94 5.15 7.14
N PHE A 144 0.30 4.67 7.29
CA PHE A 144 1.21 4.41 6.20
C PHE A 144 1.73 2.97 6.30
N THR A 145 1.40 2.14 5.33
CA THR A 145 1.84 0.75 5.28
C THR A 145 2.74 0.54 4.09
N TRP A 146 3.91 -0.05 4.27
CA TRP A 146 4.77 -0.51 3.18
C TRP A 146 4.96 -2.04 3.27
N TYR A 147 5.07 -2.70 2.13
CA TYR A 147 5.22 -4.16 2.04
C TYR A 147 6.68 -4.47 1.71
N LEU A 148 7.33 -5.28 2.54
CA LEU A 148 8.73 -5.65 2.40
C LEU A 148 8.85 -7.16 2.15
N SER A 149 9.65 -7.56 1.16
CA SER A 149 10.12 -8.93 1.01
C SER A 149 11.37 -9.17 1.87
N ASP A 150 11.55 -10.40 2.35
CA ASP A 150 12.78 -10.84 3.04
C ASP A 150 13.18 -9.96 4.24
N LEU A 151 12.26 -9.81 5.19
CA LEU A 151 12.46 -9.02 6.40
C LEU A 151 13.44 -9.68 7.37
N THR A 152 14.75 -9.52 7.12
CA THR A 152 15.84 -10.00 7.97
C THR A 152 16.23 -8.97 9.03
N SER A 153 17.00 -9.39 10.04
CA SER A 153 17.56 -8.47 11.04
C SER A 153 18.42 -7.38 10.40
N GLU A 154 19.15 -7.70 9.32
CA GLU A 154 19.94 -6.72 8.58
C GLU A 154 19.06 -5.69 7.86
N THR A 155 18.02 -6.14 7.15
CA THR A 155 17.07 -5.27 6.46
C THR A 155 16.34 -4.37 7.46
N CYS A 156 15.92 -4.92 8.60
CA CYS A 156 15.33 -4.14 9.69
C CYS A 156 16.30 -3.10 10.27
N GLY A 157 17.58 -3.44 10.41
CA GLY A 157 18.62 -2.52 10.85
C GLY A 157 18.75 -1.33 9.91
N ARG A 158 18.93 -1.61 8.62
CA ARG A 158 19.00 -0.58 7.58
C ARG A 158 17.75 0.30 7.53
N MET A 159 16.57 -0.31 7.70
CA MET A 159 15.30 0.43 7.78
C MET A 159 15.30 1.41 8.96
N LEU A 160 15.66 0.95 10.16
CA LEU A 160 15.70 1.81 11.35
C LEU A 160 16.77 2.90 11.23
N ASP A 161 17.91 2.63 10.60
CA ASP A 161 18.94 3.62 10.33
C ASP A 161 18.44 4.69 9.34
N SER A 162 17.78 4.26 8.26
CA SER A 162 17.18 5.16 7.26
C SER A 162 16.12 6.07 7.89
N LEU A 163 15.26 5.50 8.73
CA LEU A 163 14.26 6.23 9.52
C LEU A 163 14.92 7.22 10.47
N ALA A 164 16.00 6.83 11.16
CA ALA A 164 16.73 7.69 12.09
C ALA A 164 17.39 8.88 11.37
N ILE A 165 17.98 8.66 10.19
CA ILE A 165 18.50 9.73 9.32
C ILE A 165 17.38 10.68 8.88
N ALA A 166 16.20 10.13 8.59
CA ALA A 166 15.04 10.88 8.18
C ALA A 166 14.32 11.62 9.33
N GLY A 167 14.75 11.41 10.59
CA GLY A 167 14.27 12.09 11.79
C GLY A 167 13.43 11.23 12.75
N LEU A 168 13.15 9.97 12.41
CA LEU A 168 12.34 9.03 13.20
C LEU A 168 13.23 8.05 13.97
N LYS A 169 13.34 8.22 15.28
CA LYS A 169 14.33 7.50 16.11
C LYS A 169 13.67 6.40 16.94
N ALA A 170 14.23 5.19 16.90
CA ALA A 170 13.79 4.10 17.78
C ALA A 170 14.09 4.35 19.27
N ARG A 171 15.08 5.21 19.57
CA ARG A 171 15.44 5.62 20.93
C ARG A 171 14.77 6.95 21.28
N HIS A 172 14.17 7.01 22.46
CA HIS A 172 13.61 8.23 23.00
C HIS A 172 14.72 9.30 23.15
N PRO A 173 14.52 10.54 22.65
CA PRO A 173 15.57 11.57 22.63
C PRO A 173 16.15 11.95 23.99
N LEU A 174 15.31 11.98 25.04
CA LEU A 174 15.74 12.35 26.41
C LEU A 174 16.26 11.19 27.26
N THR A 175 15.62 10.01 27.20
CA THR A 175 15.95 8.89 28.08
C THR A 175 16.89 7.87 27.42
N GLY A 176 16.98 7.86 26.09
CA GLY A 176 17.73 6.86 25.33
C GLY A 176 17.09 5.46 25.31
N ASP A 177 15.93 5.32 25.95
CA ASP A 177 15.19 4.07 26.05
C ASP A 177 14.52 3.70 24.73
N ILE A 178 14.31 2.40 24.54
CA ILE A 178 13.54 1.85 23.42
C ILE A 178 12.24 1.30 23.98
N THR A 179 11.13 1.62 23.33
CA THR A 179 9.80 1.10 23.67
C THR A 179 9.33 0.17 22.56
N LEU A 180 9.32 -1.14 22.84
CA LEU A 180 8.93 -2.19 21.91
C LEU A 180 7.96 -3.15 22.61
N SER A 181 7.11 -3.84 21.87
CA SER A 181 6.29 -4.93 22.40
C SER A 181 6.11 -5.98 21.32
N ALA A 182 6.42 -7.24 21.63
CA ALA A 182 6.15 -8.38 20.77
C ALA A 182 5.07 -9.26 21.42
N ALA A 183 3.94 -9.43 20.75
CA ALA A 183 2.91 -10.36 21.17
C ALA A 183 3.26 -11.77 20.67
N THR A 184 3.69 -12.64 21.59
CA THR A 184 3.86 -14.07 21.33
C THR A 184 2.56 -14.78 21.71
N GLY A 185 1.69 -15.03 20.74
CA GLY A 185 0.56 -15.97 20.83
C GLY A 185 -0.25 -15.94 22.13
N GLY A 186 -1.31 -15.12 22.18
CA GLY A 186 -2.31 -15.17 23.24
C GLY A 186 -2.96 -13.81 23.47
N SER A 187 -4.29 -13.75 23.31
CA SER A 187 -5.14 -12.58 23.52
C SER A 187 -4.79 -11.81 24.81
N GLY A 188 -3.96 -10.79 24.66
CA GLY A 188 -3.61 -9.85 25.72
C GLY A 188 -2.99 -8.63 25.04
N GLY A 189 -3.70 -7.50 25.06
CA GLY A 189 -3.28 -6.29 24.36
C GLY A 189 -1.83 -5.91 24.64
N ALA A 190 -1.14 -5.44 23.60
CA ALA A 190 0.26 -5.04 23.64
C ALA A 190 0.52 -4.06 24.79
N ARG A 191 1.18 -4.55 25.86
CA ARG A 191 1.78 -3.69 26.87
C ARG A 191 3.21 -3.40 26.42
N PRO A 192 3.67 -2.13 26.46
CA PRO A 192 5.06 -1.81 26.14
C PRO A 192 5.98 -2.58 27.11
N VAL A 193 6.87 -3.41 26.56
CA VAL A 193 7.83 -4.21 27.32
C VAL A 193 9.22 -3.69 27.00
N ARG A 194 10.04 -3.45 28.03
CA ARG A 194 11.46 -3.15 27.83
C ARG A 194 12.17 -4.44 27.43
N ASP A 195 12.14 -4.81 26.15
CA ASP A 195 12.92 -5.94 25.64
C ASP A 195 14.40 -5.54 25.57
N THR A 196 15.29 -6.43 26.01
CA THR A 196 16.74 -6.22 26.03
C THR A 196 17.40 -6.60 24.70
N ARG A 197 16.64 -7.23 23.78
CA ARG A 197 17.10 -7.56 22.44
C ARG A 197 17.13 -6.31 21.53
N PRO A 198 18.07 -6.23 20.58
CA PRO A 198 18.13 -5.11 19.65
C PRO A 198 16.87 -5.10 18.76
N PRO A 199 16.27 -3.93 18.49
CA PRO A 199 15.02 -3.82 17.74
C PRO A 199 15.01 -4.56 16.39
N PRO A 200 16.09 -4.54 15.59
CA PRO A 200 16.12 -5.27 14.33
C PRO A 200 15.86 -6.78 14.47
N GLU A 201 16.40 -7.40 15.52
CA GLU A 201 16.23 -8.84 15.76
C GLU A 201 14.78 -9.16 16.15
N VAL A 202 14.17 -8.32 16.98
CA VAL A 202 12.78 -8.52 17.40
C VAL A 202 11.82 -8.26 16.25
N LEU A 203 12.07 -7.22 15.45
CA LEU A 203 11.29 -6.93 14.25
C LEU A 203 11.45 -8.03 13.20
N ALA A 204 12.61 -8.69 13.12
CA ALA A 204 12.91 -9.77 12.17
C ALA A 204 12.48 -11.17 12.67
N ASP A 205 12.13 -11.32 13.95
CA ASP A 205 11.75 -12.60 14.55
C ASP A 205 10.47 -13.17 13.90
N PRO A 206 10.54 -14.31 13.18
CA PRO A 206 9.37 -14.91 12.54
C PRO A 206 8.39 -15.53 13.55
N ALA A 207 8.82 -15.80 14.78
CA ALA A 207 7.96 -16.34 15.83
C ALA A 207 7.12 -15.26 16.53
N ALA A 208 7.43 -13.98 16.32
CA ALA A 208 6.66 -12.86 16.83
C ALA A 208 5.51 -12.53 15.88
N GLY A 209 4.27 -12.79 16.32
CA GLY A 209 3.07 -12.60 15.49
C GLY A 209 2.77 -11.14 15.19
N GLU A 210 2.89 -10.27 16.20
CA GLU A 210 2.74 -8.82 16.07
C GLU A 210 3.81 -8.13 16.91
N VAL A 211 4.60 -7.26 16.27
CA VAL A 211 5.65 -6.47 16.93
C VAL A 211 5.31 -5.00 16.75
N THR A 212 5.22 -4.24 17.84
CA THR A 212 5.05 -2.78 17.82
C THR A 212 6.29 -2.11 18.40
N LEU A 213 6.84 -1.12 17.70
CA LEU A 213 7.96 -0.29 18.14
C LEU A 213 7.56 1.19 18.05
N TYR A 214 8.01 1.98 19.01
CA TYR A 214 7.79 3.43 19.02
C TYR A 214 8.94 4.11 18.29
N LEU A 215 8.60 4.99 17.35
CA LEU A 215 9.53 5.84 16.62
C LEU A 215 9.28 7.29 17.02
N TRP A 216 10.28 7.92 17.60
CA TRP A 216 10.22 9.25 18.18
C TRP A 216 10.67 10.29 17.16
N PHE A 217 9.82 11.29 16.95
CA PHE A 217 10.15 12.49 16.21
C PHE A 217 10.72 13.57 17.14
N ALA A 218 10.08 13.74 18.30
CA ALA A 218 10.51 14.61 19.39
C ALA A 218 10.39 13.88 20.74
N SER A 219 10.66 14.56 21.85
CA SER A 219 10.52 13.97 23.19
C SER A 219 9.08 13.64 23.59
N ASP A 220 8.11 14.22 22.91
CA ASP A 220 6.68 14.15 23.17
C ASP A 220 5.87 13.71 21.93
N ILE A 221 6.51 13.60 20.77
CA ILE A 221 5.88 13.23 19.50
C ILE A 221 6.47 11.91 19.01
N PHE A 222 5.61 10.92 18.76
CA PHE A 222 6.00 9.60 18.26
C PHE A 222 4.96 9.03 17.30
N THR A 223 5.40 8.09 16.48
CA THR A 223 4.58 7.17 15.69
C THR A 223 4.89 5.74 16.13
N THR A 224 3.99 4.80 15.86
CA THR A 224 4.24 3.38 16.13
C THR A 224 4.39 2.62 14.83
N VAL A 225 5.46 1.84 14.72
CA VAL A 225 5.67 0.88 13.64
C VAL A 225 5.27 -0.52 14.11
N GLY A 226 4.33 -1.14 13.39
CA GLY A 226 3.89 -2.50 13.56
C GLY A 226 4.47 -3.38 12.46
N VAL A 227 5.14 -4.48 12.79
CA VAL A 227 5.54 -5.50 11.81
C VAL A 227 4.59 -6.67 11.94
N ARG A 228 4.01 -7.06 10.80
CA ARG A 228 3.08 -8.18 10.71
C ARG A 228 3.45 -9.07 9.54
N ARG A 229 3.48 -10.37 9.78
CA ARG A 229 3.81 -11.37 8.76
C ARG A 229 2.54 -12.14 8.36
N PRO A 230 1.89 -11.81 7.25
CA PRO A 230 0.95 -12.74 6.61
C PRO A 230 1.68 -14.03 6.20
N GLU A 231 0.95 -15.12 5.99
CA GLU A 231 1.52 -16.39 5.50
C GLU A 231 2.34 -16.15 4.22
N GLY A 232 3.63 -16.52 4.22
CA GLY A 232 4.56 -16.30 3.11
C GLY A 232 5.86 -15.57 3.51
N THR A 233 6.56 -15.01 2.52
CA THR A 233 7.82 -14.26 2.68
C THR A 233 7.65 -12.74 2.78
N THR A 234 6.41 -12.25 2.68
CA THR A 234 6.07 -10.82 2.69
C THR A 234 5.77 -10.35 4.11
N ALA A 235 6.45 -9.30 4.56
CA ALA A 235 6.15 -8.59 5.80
C ALA A 235 5.43 -7.27 5.49
N ALA A 236 4.32 -7.02 6.16
CA ALA A 236 3.67 -5.72 6.15
C ALA A 236 4.19 -4.92 7.35
N VAL A 237 4.70 -3.72 7.09
CA VAL A 237 5.18 -2.82 8.12
C VAL A 237 4.30 -1.57 8.13
N VAL A 238 3.54 -1.39 9.21
CA VAL A 238 2.46 -0.42 9.35
C VAL A 238 2.89 0.69 10.30
N HIS A 239 2.89 1.93 9.84
CA HIS A 239 3.13 3.12 10.65
C HIS A 239 1.80 3.80 10.95
N SER A 240 1.49 3.97 12.23
CA SER A 240 0.31 4.72 12.66
C SER A 240 0.61 6.22 12.61
N LEU A 241 -0.21 6.99 11.90
CA LEU A 241 -0.14 8.46 11.91
C LEU A 241 -1.12 9.07 12.92
N ALA A 242 -1.68 8.24 13.80
CA ALA A 242 -2.66 8.65 14.79
C ALA A 242 -2.09 9.64 15.82
N GLY A 243 -2.87 10.68 16.13
CA GLY A 243 -2.47 11.74 17.06
C GLY A 243 -1.47 12.78 16.53
N LEU A 244 -1.01 12.67 15.27
CA LEU A 244 -0.11 13.67 14.65
C LEU A 244 -0.90 14.83 14.03
N GLN A 245 -0.47 16.07 14.30
CA GLN A 245 -0.99 17.27 13.64
C GLN A 245 -0.49 17.35 12.19
N GLU A 246 -1.19 18.09 11.32
CA GLU A 246 -0.88 18.18 9.88
C GLU A 246 0.59 18.50 9.53
N PRO A 247 1.28 19.50 10.16
CA PRO A 247 2.69 19.75 9.85
C PRO A 247 3.62 18.61 10.29
N GLU A 248 3.30 17.96 11.41
CA GLU A 248 4.07 16.83 11.95
C GLU A 248 3.84 15.58 11.09
N ARG A 249 2.60 15.35 10.68
CA ARG A 249 2.19 14.25 9.80
C ARG A 249 2.90 14.32 8.46
N GLU A 250 2.95 15.49 7.83
CA GLU A 250 3.68 15.68 6.57
C GLU A 250 5.18 15.43 6.74
N GLN A 251 5.77 15.83 7.86
CA GLN A 251 7.17 15.55 8.16
C GLN A 251 7.44 14.06 8.38
N VAL A 252 6.56 13.37 9.09
CA VAL A 252 6.62 11.92 9.30
C VAL A 252 6.43 11.18 7.98
N VAL A 253 5.42 11.52 7.18
CA VAL A 253 5.20 10.93 5.85
C VAL A 253 6.41 11.18 4.95
N ALA A 254 6.97 12.39 4.92
CA ALA A 254 8.17 12.68 4.15
C ALA A 254 9.38 11.86 4.65
N ALA A 255 9.50 11.62 5.95
CA ALA A 255 10.54 10.78 6.52
C ALA A 255 10.36 9.31 6.12
N LEU A 256 9.13 8.79 6.17
CA LEU A 256 8.78 7.44 5.74
C LEU A 256 9.06 7.26 4.24
N VAL A 257 8.65 8.20 3.40
CA VAL A 257 8.91 8.17 1.95
C VAL A 257 10.42 8.20 1.66
N ARG A 258 11.21 9.01 2.36
CA ARG A 258 12.68 9.01 2.23
C ARG A 258 13.31 7.69 2.64
N ALA A 259 12.83 7.06 3.71
CA ALA A 259 13.30 5.75 4.13
C ALA A 259 12.89 4.66 3.12
N LEU A 260 11.74 4.82 2.46
CA LEU A 260 11.24 3.87 1.46
C LEU A 260 12.15 3.88 0.23
N ASP A 261 12.57 5.06 -0.24
CA ASP A 261 13.49 5.20 -1.37
C ASP A 261 14.82 4.42 -1.14
N GLN A 262 15.33 4.42 0.10
CA GLN A 262 16.54 3.67 0.46
C GLN A 262 16.32 2.15 0.53
N LEU A 263 15.08 1.69 0.69
CA LEU A 263 14.69 0.29 0.79
C LEU A 263 13.98 -0.22 -0.47
N ARG A 264 14.01 0.55 -1.57
CA ARG A 264 13.24 0.29 -2.78
C ARG A 264 13.44 -1.10 -3.37
N THR A 265 14.63 -1.71 -3.22
CA THR A 265 14.92 -3.06 -3.71
C THR A 265 14.16 -4.17 -2.98
N HIS A 266 13.67 -3.90 -1.77
CA HIS A 266 12.91 -4.84 -0.94
C HIS A 266 11.46 -4.41 -0.73
N CYS A 267 11.08 -3.22 -1.19
CA CYS A 267 9.73 -2.70 -1.05
C CYS A 267 8.87 -3.06 -2.26
N MET A 268 7.81 -3.84 -2.01
CA MET A 268 6.86 -4.28 -3.03
C MET A 268 5.77 -3.24 -3.34
N GLY A 269 5.57 -2.26 -2.46
CA GLY A 269 4.56 -1.21 -2.60
C GLY A 269 4.17 -0.60 -1.26
N PHE A 270 3.31 0.42 -1.28
CA PHE A 270 2.82 1.07 -0.07
C PHE A 270 1.37 1.56 -0.20
N VAL A 271 0.72 1.73 0.94
CA VAL A 271 -0.61 2.32 1.09
C VAL A 271 -0.48 3.48 2.07
N LEU A 272 -0.88 4.67 1.66
CA LEU A 272 -1.00 5.84 2.52
C LEU A 272 -2.48 6.22 2.61
N ASP A 273 -3.06 6.02 3.79
CA ASP A 273 -4.36 6.63 4.13
C ASP A 273 -4.06 7.96 4.83
N ARG A 274 -4.25 9.06 4.10
CA ARG A 274 -4.38 10.37 4.72
C ARG A 274 -5.80 10.43 5.24
N ALA A 275 -6.00 10.29 6.54
CA ALA A 275 -7.31 10.54 7.12
C ALA A 275 -7.83 11.91 6.65
N ASP A 276 -8.84 11.89 5.79
CA ASP A 276 -9.60 13.07 5.41
C ASP A 276 -10.17 13.68 6.69
N GLN A 277 -9.67 14.87 7.07
CA GLN A 277 -10.47 15.76 7.90
C GLN A 277 -11.35 16.61 6.97
N PRO A 278 -12.64 16.77 7.31
CA PRO A 278 -13.56 17.62 6.55
C PRO A 278 -13.17 19.10 6.55
#